data_AF-A0A9N9KGK5-F1
#
_entry.id   AF-A0A9N9KGK5-F1
#
_cell.length_a   1.000
_cell.length_b   1.000
_cell.length_c   1.000
_cell.angle_alpha   90.00
_cell.angle_beta   90.00
_cell.angle_gamma   90.00
#
_symmetry.space_group_name_H-M   'P 1'
#
loop_
_entity.id
_entity.type
_entity.pdbx_description
1 polymer ?
#
loop_
_entity_poly.entity_id
_entity_poly.type
_entity_poly.pdbx_seq_one_letter_code
_entity_poly.pdbx_strand_id
1 'polypeptide(L)'
;NNFDIIMETGKIGVKVNDGTKKSQRNAKPNQKIVRLIDVPFPPDLTEEDLVKPRNENCDKLKVPNKFFIYRKWYTMCLEREELKNDQTSISPYISEQWRNEPQKVKDHYADLSIRAGKLFKERYGKEGFKTNTS
;
A
#
# COMPACT_ATOMS: atom_id res chain seq x y z
N ASN A 1 -1.33 -5.19 21.51
CA ASN A 1 -0.22 -4.69 20.67
C ASN A 1 -0.42 -3.21 20.49
N ASN A 2 0.42 -2.38 21.12
CA ASN A 2 0.50 -0.95 20.80
C ASN A 2 1.37 -0.80 19.54
N PHE A 3 0.89 -0.09 18.52
CA PHE A 3 1.74 0.39 17.45
C PHE A 3 2.32 1.75 17.85
N ASP A 4 3.62 1.97 17.62
CA ASP A 4 4.21 3.28 17.82
C ASP A 4 3.82 4.21 16.66
N ILE A 5 3.03 5.24 16.95
CA ILE A 5 2.44 6.16 15.96
C ILE A 5 2.96 7.57 16.20
N ILE A 6 3.51 8.20 15.15
CA ILE A 6 3.81 9.63 15.17
C ILE A 6 2.68 10.38 14.46
N MET A 7 2.08 11.32 15.18
CA MET A 7 1.14 12.28 14.61
C MET A 7 1.90 13.57 14.26
N GLU A 8 2.22 13.75 12.97
CA GLU A 8 2.82 14.99 12.50
C GLU A 8 1.72 15.98 12.11
N THR A 9 1.48 16.97 12.95
CA THR A 9 0.65 18.13 12.60
C THR A 9 1.56 19.21 12.01
N GLY A 10 1.70 19.28 10.69
CA GLY A 10 2.61 20.26 10.09
C GLY A 10 2.45 20.42 8.59
N LYS A 11 2.27 21.68 8.18
CA LYS A 11 2.31 22.18 6.81
C LYS A 11 3.43 21.50 6.01
N ILE A 12 3.08 20.78 4.94
CA ILE A 12 4.08 20.24 4.01
C ILE A 12 4.70 21.42 3.25
N GLY A 13 5.83 21.90 3.77
CA GLY A 13 6.72 22.86 3.13
C GLY A 13 8.11 22.25 2.99
N VAL A 14 8.22 21.08 2.36
CA VAL A 14 9.51 20.49 2.02
C VAL A 14 9.90 20.96 0.61
N LYS A 15 10.81 21.93 0.53
CA LYS A 15 11.58 22.22 -0.68
C LYS A 15 12.66 21.14 -0.83
N VAL A 16 12.39 20.13 -1.65
CA VAL A 16 13.45 19.28 -2.23
C VAL A 16 13.75 19.79 -3.63
N ASN A 17 14.98 20.24 -3.83
CA ASN A 17 15.51 20.58 -5.14
C ASN A 17 15.99 19.28 -5.80
N ASP A 18 15.13 18.63 -6.57
CA ASP A 18 15.56 17.66 -7.58
C ASP A 18 14.71 17.88 -8.83
N GLY A 19 15.38 18.13 -9.95
CA GLY A 19 14.80 18.59 -11.19
C GLY A 19 14.02 17.50 -11.92
N THR A 20 12.77 17.28 -11.54
CA THR A 20 11.79 16.60 -12.41
C THR A 20 10.45 17.33 -12.38
N LYS A 21 9.98 17.75 -13.57
CA LYS A 21 8.76 18.53 -13.76
C LYS A 21 7.50 17.69 -13.46
N LYS A 22 6.62 18.29 -12.65
CA LYS A 22 5.13 18.21 -12.62
C LYS A 22 4.47 16.99 -11.97
N SER A 23 3.73 17.25 -10.88
CA SER A 23 2.29 17.56 -10.96
C SER A 23 1.84 17.97 -9.56
N GLN A 24 1.49 19.24 -9.35
CA GLN A 24 0.81 19.67 -8.13
C GLN A 24 -0.59 19.06 -8.15
N ARG A 25 -0.72 17.83 -7.62
CA ARG A 25 -2.03 17.29 -7.28
C ARG A 25 -2.57 18.13 -6.13
N ASN A 26 -3.82 18.58 -6.23
CA ASN A 26 -4.52 19.37 -5.23
C ASN A 26 -4.53 18.66 -3.87
N ALA A 27 -3.44 18.76 -3.12
CA ALA A 27 -3.38 18.31 -1.74
C ALA A 27 -4.19 19.33 -0.94
N LYS A 28 -5.33 18.92 -0.39
CA LYS A 28 -6.07 19.73 0.58
C LYS A 28 -5.11 20.03 1.75
N PRO A 29 -4.71 21.29 1.99
CA PRO A 29 -3.51 21.60 2.78
C PRO A 29 -3.69 21.48 4.31
N ASN A 30 -4.68 20.72 4.80
CA ASN A 30 -5.02 20.69 6.24
C ASN A 30 -5.50 19.31 6.74
N GLN A 31 -5.10 18.20 6.12
CA GLN A 31 -5.39 16.89 6.70
C GLN A 31 -4.24 16.46 7.62
N LYS A 32 -4.57 16.19 8.88
CA LYS A 32 -3.66 15.59 9.86
C LYS A 32 -3.17 14.25 9.31
N ILE A 33 -1.89 14.17 8.94
CA ILE A 33 -1.31 12.95 8.39
C ILE A 33 -0.75 12.14 9.56
N VAL A 34 -1.32 10.95 9.74
CA VAL A 34 -0.82 9.98 10.72
C VAL A 34 0.20 9.07 10.07
N ARG A 35 1.33 8.82 10.75
CA ARG A 35 2.37 7.92 10.26
C ARG A 35 2.69 6.87 11.31
N LEU A 36 2.87 5.63 10.86
CA LEU A 36 3.49 4.58 11.65
C LEU A 36 4.99 4.84 11.71
N ILE A 37 5.59 4.70 12.90
CA ILE A 37 7.04 4.74 13.07
C ILE A 37 7.64 3.54 12.38
N ASP A 38 7.18 2.36 12.79
CA ASP A 38 7.58 1.08 12.22
C ASP A 38 6.35 0.35 11.70
N VAL A 39 6.50 -0.25 10.52
CA VAL A 39 5.46 -1.14 10.00
C VAL A 39 5.62 -2.48 10.69
N PRO A 40 4.59 -2.97 11.40
CA PRO A 40 4.70 -4.21 12.15
C PRO A 40 5.05 -5.36 11.21
N PHE A 41 6.08 -6.12 11.58
CA PHE A 41 6.54 -7.30 10.86
C PHE A 41 6.56 -8.49 11.82
N PRO A 42 6.05 -9.69 11.43
CA PRO A 42 5.52 -10.04 10.12
C PRO A 42 4.12 -9.44 9.84
N PRO A 43 3.76 -9.20 8.56
CA PRO A 43 2.44 -8.72 8.21
C PRO A 43 1.38 -9.80 8.42
N ASP A 44 0.21 -9.41 8.91
CA ASP A 44 -0.98 -10.26 9.03
C ASP A 44 -1.76 -10.24 7.69
N LEU A 45 -1.04 -10.50 6.59
CA LEU A 45 -1.56 -10.51 5.23
C LEU A 45 -1.26 -11.87 4.61
N THR A 46 -2.32 -12.51 4.11
CA THR A 46 -2.21 -13.76 3.37
C THR A 46 -2.27 -13.50 1.87
N GLU A 47 -1.72 -14.41 1.06
CA GLU A 47 -1.92 -14.39 -0.40
C GLU A 47 -3.40 -14.32 -0.81
N GLU A 48 -4.32 -14.89 -0.02
CA GLU A 48 -5.74 -14.85 -0.29
C GLU A 48 -6.29 -13.43 -0.26
N ASP A 49 -5.83 -12.60 0.69
CA ASP A 49 -6.23 -11.20 0.82
C ASP A 49 -5.68 -10.31 -0.31
N LEU A 50 -4.70 -10.81 -1.06
CA LEU A 50 -4.12 -10.15 -2.23
C LEU A 50 -4.79 -10.56 -3.54
N VAL A 51 -5.37 -11.76 -3.57
CA VAL A 51 -6.06 -12.34 -4.73
C VAL A 51 -7.55 -11.96 -4.76
N LYS A 52 -8.13 -11.56 -3.63
CA LYS A 52 -9.51 -11.07 -3.54
C LYS A 52 -9.73 -9.80 -4.41
N PRO A 53 -10.83 -9.72 -5.17
CA PRO A 53 -11.24 -8.51 -5.85
C PRO A 53 -11.33 -7.32 -4.90
N ARG A 54 -10.83 -6.15 -5.33
CA ARG A 54 -11.01 -4.92 -4.55
C ARG A 54 -12.49 -4.50 -4.50
N ASN A 55 -13.22 -4.74 -5.59
CA ASN A 55 -14.66 -4.52 -5.76
C ASN A 55 -15.21 -5.58 -6.73
N GLU A 56 -16.50 -5.89 -6.62
CA GLU A 56 -17.23 -6.76 -7.56
C GLU A 56 -17.16 -6.27 -9.02
N ASN A 57 -17.07 -4.95 -9.21
CA ASN A 57 -16.97 -4.29 -10.52
C ASN A 57 -15.52 -4.13 -11.03
N CYS A 58 -14.55 -4.82 -10.43
CA CYS A 58 -13.16 -4.73 -10.88
C CYS A 58 -12.89 -5.76 -11.98
N ASP A 59 -13.15 -5.37 -13.22
CA ASP A 59 -12.95 -6.21 -14.42
C ASP A 59 -11.49 -6.62 -14.67
N LYS A 60 -10.54 -6.10 -13.89
CA LYS A 60 -9.12 -6.43 -13.99
C LYS A 60 -8.58 -6.80 -12.61
N LEU A 61 -8.79 -8.06 -12.25
CA LEU A 61 -8.11 -8.63 -11.09
C LEU A 61 -6.61 -8.76 -11.42
N LYS A 62 -5.80 -7.98 -10.72
CA LYS A 62 -4.33 -8.03 -10.82
C LYS A 62 -3.76 -8.15 -9.42
N VAL A 63 -2.83 -9.08 -9.27
CA VAL A 63 -2.08 -9.22 -8.02
C VAL A 63 -1.24 -7.97 -7.78
N PRO A 64 -1.36 -7.34 -6.60
CA PRO A 64 -0.57 -6.18 -6.25
C PRO A 64 0.93 -6.52 -6.18
N ASN A 65 1.76 -5.58 -6.63
CA ASN A 65 3.22 -5.66 -6.46
C ASN A 65 3.59 -5.52 -4.96
N LYS A 66 4.78 -5.97 -4.57
CA LYS A 66 5.33 -5.89 -3.19
C LYS A 66 5.12 -4.53 -2.51
N PHE A 67 5.31 -3.43 -3.24
CA PHE A 67 5.07 -2.08 -2.71
C PHE A 67 3.58 -1.81 -2.39
N PHE A 68 2.66 -2.28 -3.25
CA PHE A 68 1.22 -2.15 -2.99
C PHE A 68 0.75 -3.03 -1.83
N ILE A 69 1.35 -4.21 -1.66
CA ILE A 69 1.11 -5.09 -0.51
C ILE A 69 1.56 -4.38 0.77
N TYR A 70 2.79 -3.85 0.78
CA TYR A 70 3.33 -3.08 1.91
C TYR A 70 2.43 -1.89 2.27
N ARG A 71 2.01 -1.12 1.27
CA ARG A 71 1.10 0.02 1.43
C ARG A 71 -0.27 -0.38 1.98
N LYS A 72 -0.81 -1.52 1.55
CA LYS A 72 -2.07 -2.08 2.07
C LYS A 72 -1.90 -2.41 3.55
N TRP A 73 -0.83 -3.09 3.92
CA TRP A 73 -0.52 -3.42 5.31
C TRP A 73 -0.40 -2.18 6.20
N TYR A 74 0.36 -1.20 5.74
CA TYR A 74 0.51 0.09 6.39
C TYR A 74 -0.85 0.73 6.69
N THR A 75 -1.73 0.75 5.69
CA THR A 75 -3.06 1.34 5.84
C THR A 75 -3.92 0.54 6.81
N MET A 76 -3.86 -0.79 6.77
CA MET A 76 -4.58 -1.65 7.72
C MET A 76 -4.12 -1.43 9.16
N CYS A 77 -2.82 -1.22 9.38
CA CYS A 77 -2.29 -0.92 10.71
C CYS A 77 -2.82 0.42 11.24
N LEU A 78 -2.94 1.44 10.38
CA LEU A 78 -3.57 2.70 10.74
C LEU A 78 -5.08 2.54 11.03
N GLU A 79 -5.79 1.77 10.20
CA GLU A 79 -7.22 1.53 10.37
C GLU A 79 -7.53 0.79 11.69
N ARG A 80 -6.64 -0.09 12.14
CA ARG A 80 -6.73 -0.77 13.45
C ARG A 80 -6.67 0.20 14.63
N GLU A 81 -6.05 1.36 14.43
CA GLU A 81 -5.93 2.44 15.42
C GLU A 81 -7.02 3.51 15.23
N GLU A 82 -8.04 3.23 14.40
CA GLU A 82 -9.08 4.16 13.99
C GLU A 82 -8.56 5.42 13.25
N LEU A 83 -7.33 5.35 12.71
CA LEU A 83 -6.68 6.43 11.99
C LEU A 83 -6.80 6.18 10.49
N LYS A 84 -7.28 7.20 9.75
CA LYS A 84 -7.43 7.11 8.29
C LYS A 84 -6.68 8.25 7.63
N ASN A 85 -5.90 7.91 6.61
CA ASN A 85 -5.20 8.89 5.78
C ASN A 85 -5.63 8.75 4.33
N ASP A 86 -5.63 9.88 3.62
CA ASP A 86 -5.74 9.83 2.18
C ASP A 86 -4.51 9.14 1.58
N GLN A 87 -4.79 8.18 0.71
CA GLN A 87 -3.82 7.36 0.02
C GLN A 87 -2.80 8.23 -0.76
N THR A 88 -3.20 9.39 -1.28
CA THR A 88 -2.31 10.31 -1.99
C THR A 88 -1.36 11.01 -1.03
N SER A 89 -1.87 11.46 0.11
CA SER A 89 -1.10 12.20 1.12
C SER A 89 -0.07 11.33 1.83
N ILE A 90 -0.36 10.05 2.02
CA ILE A 90 0.55 9.13 2.73
C ILE A 90 1.57 8.44 1.82
N SER A 91 1.33 8.43 0.50
CA SER A 91 2.19 7.74 -0.47
C SER A 91 3.67 8.15 -0.43
N PRO A 92 4.04 9.44 -0.26
CA PRO A 92 5.46 9.83 -0.15
C PRO A 92 6.15 9.19 1.06
N TYR A 93 5.49 9.18 2.22
CA TYR A 93 6.03 8.62 3.47
C TYR A 93 6.19 7.10 3.39
N ILE A 94 5.19 6.40 2.86
CA ILE A 94 5.30 4.95 2.63
C ILE A 94 6.43 4.62 1.65
N SER A 95 6.65 5.46 0.63
CA SER A 95 7.74 5.27 -0.34
C SER A 95 9.12 5.50 0.29
N GLU A 96 9.24 6.47 1.19
CA GLU A 96 10.45 6.70 1.97
C GLU A 96 10.73 5.54 2.92
N GLN A 97 9.73 5.13 3.71
CA GLN A 97 9.88 4.02 4.65
C GLN A 97 10.22 2.72 3.93
N TRP A 98 9.50 2.39 2.85
CA TRP A 98 9.81 1.23 2.01
C TRP A 98 11.23 1.23 1.45
N ARG A 99 11.82 2.40 1.16
CA ARG A 99 13.23 2.47 0.72
C ARG A 99 14.18 2.15 1.87
N ASN A 100 13.88 2.61 3.08
CA ASN A 100 14.67 2.38 4.29
C ASN A 100 14.47 0.97 4.90
N GLU A 101 13.41 0.26 4.52
CA GLU A 101 13.15 -1.10 5.01
C GLU A 101 14.30 -2.08 4.71
N PRO A 102 14.60 -3.04 5.62
CA PRO A 102 15.58 -4.09 5.39
C PRO A 102 15.25 -4.96 4.18
N GLN A 103 16.28 -5.50 3.52
CA GLN A 103 16.11 -6.38 2.36
C GLN A 103 15.23 -7.60 2.70
N LYS A 104 15.39 -8.19 3.89
CA LYS A 104 14.56 -9.31 4.37
C LYS A 104 13.05 -9.00 4.34
N VAL A 105 12.67 -7.78 4.71
CA VAL A 105 11.27 -7.34 4.68
C VAL A 105 10.81 -7.22 3.23
N LYS A 106 11.62 -6.56 2.38
CA LYS A 106 11.33 -6.41 0.95
C LYS A 106 11.17 -7.75 0.23
N ASP A 107 12.01 -8.72 0.57
CA ASP A 107 11.98 -10.08 0.03
C ASP A 107 10.72 -10.81 0.48
N HIS A 108 10.33 -10.69 1.76
CA HIS A 108 9.09 -11.28 2.25
C HIS A 108 7.85 -10.77 1.48
N TYR A 109 7.77 -9.46 1.20
CA TYR A 109 6.69 -8.90 0.38
C TYR A 109 6.79 -9.28 -1.09
N ALA A 110 8.01 -9.49 -1.62
CA ALA A 110 8.21 -10.03 -2.96
C ALA A 110 7.69 -11.47 -3.05
N ASP A 111 8.01 -12.31 -2.07
CA ASP A 111 7.53 -13.69 -1.97
C ASP A 111 6.00 -13.74 -1.83
N LEU A 112 5.41 -12.86 -1.01
CA LEU A 112 3.95 -12.72 -0.93
C LEU A 112 3.33 -12.36 -2.29
N SER A 113 3.94 -11.44 -3.03
CA SER A 113 3.48 -11.06 -4.38
C SER A 113 3.57 -12.24 -5.36
N ILE A 114 4.65 -13.02 -5.28
CA ILE A 114 4.86 -14.21 -6.12
C ILE A 114 3.83 -15.30 -5.76
N ARG A 115 3.66 -15.61 -4.46
CA ARG A 115 2.68 -16.59 -3.96
C ARG A 115 1.26 -16.20 -4.34
N ALA A 116 0.87 -14.93 -4.13
CA ALA A 116 -0.40 -14.40 -4.58
C ALA A 116 -0.55 -14.48 -6.10
N GLY A 117 0.51 -14.20 -6.86
CA GLY A 117 0.55 -14.38 -8.32
C GLY A 117 0.29 -15.82 -8.75
N LYS A 118 0.87 -16.79 -8.04
CA LYS A 118 0.66 -18.21 -8.28
C LYS A 118 -0.78 -18.62 -7.95
N LEU A 119 -1.27 -18.23 -6.76
CA LEU A 119 -2.65 -18.48 -6.33
C LEU A 119 -3.67 -17.85 -7.28
N PHE A 120 -3.40 -16.64 -7.79
CA PHE A 120 -4.26 -15.98 -8.77
C PHE A 120 -4.34 -16.77 -10.08
N LYS A 121 -3.20 -17.25 -10.59
CA LYS A 121 -3.17 -18.10 -11.80
C LYS A 121 -3.86 -19.44 -11.58
N GLU A 122 -3.76 -20.01 -10.38
CA GLU A 122 -4.44 -21.27 -10.03
C GLU A 122 -5.95 -21.09 -9.92
N ARG A 123 -6.40 -20.00 -9.29
CA ARG A 123 -7.83 -19.70 -9.07
C ARG A 123 -8.53 -19.18 -10.33
N TYR A 124 -7.86 -18.39 -11.16
CA TYR A 124 -8.47 -17.67 -12.28
C TYR A 124 -7.85 -18.00 -13.65
N GLY A 125 -6.83 -18.85 -13.72
CA GLY A 125 -6.18 -19.22 -14.98
C GLY A 125 -5.22 -18.17 -15.56
N LYS A 126 -4.78 -18.37 -16.82
CA LYS A 126 -3.94 -17.41 -17.58
C LYS A 126 -4.71 -16.17 -18.05
N GLU A 127 -6.03 -16.26 -18.11
CA GLU A 127 -6.93 -15.18 -18.46
C GLU A 127 -7.65 -14.73 -17.19
N GLY A 128 -7.13 -13.70 -16.51
CA GLY A 128 -7.90 -13.06 -15.45
C GLY A 128 -9.29 -12.69 -15.94
N PHE A 129 -10.28 -12.73 -15.04
CA PHE A 129 -11.71 -12.47 -15.30
C PHE A 129 -11.93 -11.50 -16.47
N LYS A 130 -12.35 -12.03 -17.63
CA LYS A 130 -13.02 -11.25 -18.67
C LYS A 130 -14.50 -11.34 -18.35
N THR A 131 -15.06 -10.32 -17.71
CA THR A 131 -16.50 -10.21 -17.52
C THR A 131 -17.13 -10.04 -18.90
N ASN A 132 -17.65 -11.13 -19.48
CA ASN A 132 -18.59 -11.04 -20.58
C ASN A 132 -19.93 -10.59 -19.98
N THR A 133 -20.22 -9.30 -20.11
CA THR A 133 -21.58 -8.77 -19.92
C THR A 133 -22.46 -9.34 -21.04
N SER A 134 -23.47 -10.14 -20.70
CA SER A 134 -24.59 -10.51 -21.58
C SER A 134 -25.78 -9.59 -21.31
#